data_AF-A0A927W2Q6-F1
#
_entry.id   AF-A0A927W2Q6-F1
#
_cell.length_a   1.000
_cell.length_b   1.000
_cell.length_c   1.000
_cell.angle_alpha   90.00
_cell.angle_beta   90.00
_cell.angle_gamma   90.00
#
_symmetry.space_group_name_H-M   'P 1'
#
loop_
_entity.id
_entity.type
_entity.pdbx_description
1 polymer ?
#
loop_
_entity_poly.entity_id
_entity_poly.type
_entity_poly.pdbx_seq_one_letter_code
_entity_poly.pdbx_strand_id
1 'polypeptide(L)'
;MKEVATVDSYGYVRGRGNGSCKIKFVYGKKTLTCKVTVETPSISDRSVVLMAGETHQLTAQGTTRDVYWLSEDESVASVDENGLIHAKAEGFISVEMEVGGHEYYCTVEVKNKTTYSQQKPIVYADRNVEIRFIPFHQEP
;
A
#
# COMPACT_ATOMS: atom_id res chain seq x y z
N MET A 1 21.03 -7.63 24.02
CA MET A 1 20.56 -6.22 23.97
C MET A 1 20.74 -5.74 22.54
N LYS A 2 19.69 -5.31 21.83
CA LYS A 2 19.84 -4.71 20.49
C LYS A 2 20.38 -3.29 20.66
N GLU A 3 21.48 -2.96 19.99
CA GLU A 3 21.95 -1.58 19.88
C GLU A 3 20.94 -0.77 19.06
N VAL A 4 20.48 0.35 19.61
CA VAL A 4 19.56 1.27 18.92
C VAL A 4 20.35 2.18 17.97
N ALA A 5 21.48 2.72 18.43
CA ALA A 5 22.39 3.52 17.63
C ALA A 5 23.83 3.40 18.15
N THR A 6 24.80 3.67 17.28
CA THR A 6 26.24 3.72 17.58
C THR A 6 26.75 5.14 17.34
N VAL A 7 27.76 5.57 18.10
CA VAL A 7 28.44 6.85 17.91
C VAL A 7 29.94 6.61 17.81
N ASP A 8 30.60 7.20 16.82
CA ASP A 8 32.05 7.09 16.66
C ASP A 8 32.82 8.21 17.39
N SER A 9 34.15 8.15 17.35
CA SER A 9 35.04 9.13 18.00
C SER A 9 34.95 10.55 17.44
N TYR A 10 34.36 10.71 16.25
CA TYR A 10 34.12 12.01 15.62
C TYR A 10 32.70 12.54 15.88
N GLY A 11 31.86 11.75 16.57
CA GLY A 11 30.50 12.11 16.92
C GLY A 11 29.44 11.75 15.86
N TYR A 12 29.78 10.96 14.84
CA TYR A 12 28.79 10.49 13.86
C TYR A 12 27.90 9.41 14.48
N VAL A 13 26.59 9.60 14.37
CA VAL A 13 25.59 8.70 14.92
C VAL A 13 24.99 7.84 13.81
N ARG A 14 24.97 6.51 14.00
CA ARG A 14 24.34 5.55 13.08
C ARG A 14 23.28 4.73 13.81
N GLY A 15 22.05 4.76 13.32
CA GLY A 15 20.98 3.86 13.78
C GLY A 15 21.28 2.41 13.43
N ARG A 16 20.99 1.48 14.35
CA ARG A 16 21.24 0.03 14.20
C ARG A 16 19.98 -0.82 14.38
N GLY A 17 19.04 -0.36 15.20
CA GLY A 17 17.82 -1.09 15.46
C GLY A 17 16.72 -0.15 15.94
N ASN A 18 15.46 -0.54 15.66
CA ASN A 18 14.30 0.22 16.11
C ASN A 18 14.34 0.40 17.64
N GLY A 19 14.14 1.64 18.07
CA GLY A 19 14.10 1.99 19.48
C GLY A 19 14.49 3.45 19.71
N SER A 20 14.46 3.85 20.98
CA SER A 20 14.94 5.17 21.39
C SER A 20 16.09 5.03 22.37
N CYS A 21 17.16 5.78 22.14
CA CYS A 21 18.30 5.87 23.04
C CYS A 21 18.72 7.32 23.27
N LYS A 22 19.44 7.58 24.36
CA LYS A 22 20.00 8.88 24.66
C LYS A 22 21.51 8.84 24.44
N ILE A 23 22.01 9.72 23.58
CA ILE A 23 23.44 9.92 23.38
C ILE A 23 23.88 11.07 24.27
N LYS A 24 24.93 10.84 25.06
CA LYS A 24 25.47 11.81 26.01
C LYS A 24 26.83 12.29 25.54
N PHE A 25 26.98 13.59 25.37
CA PHE A 25 28.25 14.25 25.09
C PHE A 25 28.73 14.98 26.34
N VAL A 26 29.98 14.76 26.74
CA VAL A 26 30.58 15.40 27.91
C VAL A 26 31.76 16.25 27.46
N TYR A 27 31.73 17.54 27.79
CA TYR A 27 32.83 18.46 27.52
C TYR A 27 33.19 19.19 28.82
N GLY A 28 34.29 18.79 29.43
CA GLY A 28 34.66 19.23 30.78
C GLY A 28 33.60 18.82 31.82
N LYS A 29 33.01 19.79 32.53
CA LYS A 29 31.92 19.56 33.51
C LYS A 29 30.51 19.65 32.89
N LYS A 30 30.40 19.97 31.59
CA LYS A 30 29.09 20.13 30.91
C LYS A 30 28.68 18.81 30.26
N THR A 31 27.41 18.46 30.40
CA THR A 31 26.79 17.28 29.80
C THR A 31 25.65 17.72 28.88
N LEU A 32 25.72 17.34 27.61
CA LEU A 32 24.65 17.48 26.63
C LEU A 32 24.03 16.12 26.36
N THR A 33 22.71 16.06 26.20
CA THR A 33 22.00 14.81 25.90
C THR A 33 21.15 15.02 24.66
N CYS A 34 21.29 14.13 23.69
CA CYS A 34 20.44 14.08 22.51
C CYS A 34 19.62 12.79 22.53
N LYS A 35 18.31 12.89 22.32
CA LYS A 35 17.43 11.72 22.15
C LYS A 35 17.48 11.32 20.68
N VAL A 36 17.87 10.08 20.42
CA VAL A 36 17.86 9.47 19.09
C VAL A 36 16.76 8.42 19.08
N THR A 37 15.87 8.50 18.09
CA THR A 37 14.84 7.51 17.84
C THR A 37 15.08 6.96 16.44
N VAL A 38 15.21 5.65 16.34
CA VAL A 38 15.31 4.94 15.06
C VAL A 38 13.97 4.24 14.84
N GLU A 39 13.31 4.57 13.75
CA GLU A 39 12.04 3.96 13.34
C GLU A 39 12.27 3.03 12.15
N THR A 40 11.41 2.02 12.02
CA THR A 40 11.43 1.09 10.89
C THR A 40 10.03 1.05 10.30
N PRO A 41 9.67 2.02 9.45
CA PRO A 41 8.35 2.09 8.87
C PRO A 41 8.07 0.86 8.00
N SER A 42 6.80 0.49 7.89
CA SER A 42 6.32 -0.53 6.97
C SER A 42 4.89 -0.25 6.54
N ILE A 43 4.52 -0.73 5.36
CA ILE A 43 3.16 -0.70 4.83
C ILE A 43 2.40 -1.98 5.22
N SER A 44 1.10 -1.88 5.50
CA SER A 44 0.27 -3.03 5.92
C SER A 44 0.26 -4.17 4.89
N ASP A 45 0.18 -3.81 3.62
CA ASP A 45 0.05 -4.74 2.49
C ASP A 45 0.99 -4.33 1.37
N ARG A 46 1.56 -5.33 0.70
CA ARG A 46 2.44 -5.12 -0.48
C ARG A 46 1.75 -5.39 -1.80
N SER A 47 0.63 -6.10 -1.77
CA SER A 47 -0.18 -6.37 -2.95
C SER A 47 -1.63 -6.62 -2.55
N VAL A 48 -2.56 -6.05 -3.31
CA VAL A 48 -4.00 -6.20 -3.13
C VAL A 48 -4.68 -6.37 -4.48
N VAL A 49 -5.76 -7.15 -4.49
CA VAL A 49 -6.62 -7.33 -5.66
C VAL A 49 -8.01 -6.84 -5.29
N LEU A 50 -8.55 -5.90 -6.05
CA LEU A 50 -9.83 -5.25 -5.78
C LEU A 50 -10.74 -5.33 -7.00
N MET A 51 -12.06 -5.36 -6.79
CA MET A 51 -13.01 -5.12 -7.87
C MET A 51 -13.23 -3.62 -8.06
N ALA A 52 -13.52 -3.20 -9.29
CA ALA A 52 -13.91 -1.83 -9.57
C ALA A 52 -15.08 -1.39 -8.67
N GLY A 53 -14.92 -0.25 -8.00
CA GLY A 53 -15.84 0.29 -7.00
C GLY A 53 -15.56 -0.15 -5.55
N GLU A 54 -14.63 -1.08 -5.32
CA GLU A 54 -14.19 -1.45 -3.97
C GLU A 54 -13.14 -0.46 -3.42
N THR A 55 -12.99 -0.50 -2.09
CA THR A 55 -11.98 0.27 -1.38
C THR A 55 -11.13 -0.62 -0.51
N HIS A 56 -9.90 -0.19 -0.25
CA HIS A 56 -8.97 -0.90 0.65
C HIS A 56 -8.15 0.09 1.45
N GLN A 57 -8.02 -0.15 2.75
CA GLN A 57 -7.25 0.72 3.63
C GLN A 57 -5.81 0.21 3.74
N LEU A 58 -4.84 1.01 3.28
CA LEU A 58 -3.44 0.80 3.61
C LEU A 58 -3.09 1.52 4.91
N THR A 59 -2.31 0.88 5.76
CA THR A 59 -1.87 1.47 7.04
C THR A 59 -0.36 1.56 7.09
N ALA A 60 0.16 2.74 7.40
CA ALA A 60 1.55 2.92 7.77
C ALA A 60 1.79 2.43 9.22
N GLN A 61 2.82 1.61 9.41
CA GLN A 61 3.16 1.00 10.68
C GLN A 61 4.59 1.35 11.08
N GLY A 62 4.89 1.36 12.38
CA GLY A 62 6.27 1.49 12.86
C GLY A 62 6.91 2.87 12.67
N THR A 63 6.11 3.91 12.44
CA THR A 63 6.52 5.31 12.29
C THR A 63 5.63 6.22 13.12
N THR A 64 6.20 7.33 13.60
CA THR A 64 5.44 8.46 14.17
C THR A 64 5.58 9.73 13.33
N ARG A 65 6.29 9.63 12.20
CA ARG A 65 6.51 10.70 11.23
C ARG A 65 5.30 10.84 10.32
N ASP A 66 5.22 12.00 9.66
CA ASP A 66 4.24 12.25 8.61
C ASP A 66 4.41 11.23 7.47
N VAL A 67 3.28 10.83 6.90
CA VAL A 67 3.18 9.82 5.84
C VAL A 67 2.51 10.47 4.64
N TYR A 68 3.07 10.26 3.46
CA TYR A 68 2.52 10.74 2.21
C TYR A 68 2.18 9.56 1.31
N TRP A 69 1.04 9.65 0.63
CA TRP A 69 0.55 8.61 -0.28
C TRP A 69 0.49 9.15 -1.71
N LEU A 70 0.86 8.31 -2.66
CA LEU A 70 0.82 8.62 -4.09
C LEU A 70 0.32 7.40 -4.87
N SER A 71 -0.58 7.64 -5.83
CA SER A 71 -0.95 6.60 -6.81
C SER A 71 -0.20 6.84 -8.12
N GLU A 72 0.33 5.78 -8.72
CA GLU A 72 0.97 5.84 -10.04
C GLU A 72 -0.02 6.24 -11.15
N ASP A 73 -1.28 5.78 -11.05
CA ASP A 73 -2.34 6.16 -12.00
C ASP A 73 -3.70 6.26 -11.29
N GLU A 74 -4.11 7.50 -11.02
CA GLU A 74 -5.40 7.81 -10.39
C GLU A 74 -6.62 7.44 -11.22
N SER A 75 -6.47 7.15 -12.52
CA SER A 75 -7.59 6.70 -13.37
C SER A 75 -7.95 5.23 -13.12
N VAL A 76 -6.98 4.42 -12.70
CA VAL A 76 -7.16 3.00 -12.32
C VAL A 76 -7.55 2.89 -10.85
N ALA A 77 -6.79 3.52 -9.95
CA ALA A 77 -7.14 3.63 -8.54
C ALA A 77 -6.53 4.88 -7.91
N SER A 78 -7.26 5.57 -7.03
CA SER A 78 -6.74 6.71 -6.26
C SER A 78 -6.53 6.33 -4.80
N VAL A 79 -5.60 6.99 -4.13
CA VAL A 79 -5.35 6.86 -2.69
C VAL A 79 -5.54 8.23 -2.03
N ASP A 80 -6.18 8.28 -0.86
CA ASP A 80 -6.32 9.52 -0.10
C ASP A 80 -5.16 9.76 0.88
N GLU A 81 -5.17 10.89 1.58
CA GLU A 81 -4.14 11.26 2.56
C GLU A 81 -4.03 10.28 3.75
N ASN A 82 -5.06 9.47 3.99
CA ASN A 82 -5.11 8.48 5.06
C ASN A 82 -4.73 7.07 4.57
N GLY A 83 -4.43 6.90 3.29
CA GLY A 83 -4.09 5.60 2.69
C GLY A 83 -5.30 4.77 2.23
N LEU A 84 -6.49 5.36 2.11
CA LEU A 84 -7.67 4.68 1.60
C LEU A 84 -7.63 4.65 0.06
N ILE A 85 -7.52 3.46 -0.50
CA ILE A 85 -7.57 3.20 -1.93
C ILE A 85 -9.02 3.14 -2.40
N HIS A 86 -9.31 3.76 -3.53
CA HIS A 86 -10.55 3.64 -4.29
C HIS A 86 -10.25 3.03 -5.66
N ALA A 87 -10.70 1.80 -5.90
CA ALA A 87 -10.57 1.13 -7.19
C ALA A 87 -11.60 1.67 -8.19
N LYS A 88 -11.14 2.19 -9.33
CA LYS A 88 -12.00 2.86 -10.32
C LYS A 88 -12.18 2.05 -11.59
N ALA A 89 -11.10 1.60 -12.19
CA ALA A 89 -11.11 0.91 -13.47
C ALA A 89 -10.14 -0.26 -13.45
N GLU A 90 -10.38 -1.26 -14.30
CA GLU A 90 -9.50 -2.41 -14.46
C GLU A 90 -8.09 -1.98 -14.87
N GLY A 91 -7.09 -2.58 -14.21
CA GLY A 91 -5.70 -2.23 -14.43
C GLY A 91 -4.80 -2.71 -13.31
N PHE A 92 -3.52 -2.36 -13.41
CA PHE A 92 -2.51 -2.74 -12.45
C PHE A 92 -1.61 -1.52 -12.21
N ILE A 93 -1.50 -1.09 -10.96
CA ILE A 93 -0.73 0.09 -10.57
C ILE A 93 0.11 -0.16 -9.31
N SER A 94 1.07 0.71 -9.07
CA SER A 94 1.73 0.84 -7.77
C SER A 94 1.18 2.03 -6.98
N VAL A 95 0.90 1.83 -5.70
CA VAL A 95 0.66 2.88 -4.71
C VAL A 95 1.91 3.01 -3.84
N GLU A 96 2.41 4.24 -3.74
CA GLU A 96 3.61 4.59 -2.99
C GLU A 96 3.24 5.24 -1.64
N MET A 97 3.99 4.88 -0.61
CA MET A 97 3.98 5.49 0.71
C MET A 97 5.37 6.06 0.98
N GLU A 98 5.46 7.37 1.20
CA GLU A 98 6.71 8.03 1.61
C GLU A 98 6.69 8.34 3.11
N VAL A 99 7.74 7.91 3.82
CA VAL A 99 7.93 8.20 5.24
C VAL A 99 9.31 8.78 5.47
N GLY A 100 9.36 10.12 5.44
CA GLY A 100 10.54 10.91 5.73
C GLY A 100 11.77 10.55 4.89
N GLY A 101 11.57 10.56 3.57
CA GLY A 101 12.57 10.30 2.54
C GLY A 101 12.79 8.82 2.19
N HIS A 102 11.95 7.92 2.70
CA HIS A 102 11.97 6.50 2.36
C HIS A 102 10.64 6.09 1.73
N GLU A 103 10.73 5.37 0.61
CA GLU A 103 9.59 4.96 -0.20
C GLU A 103 9.25 3.49 0.05
N TYR A 104 7.96 3.19 0.08
CA TYR A 104 7.39 1.85 0.23
C TYR A 104 6.26 1.68 -0.77
N TYR A 105 6.03 0.46 -1.25
CA TYR A 105 5.10 0.22 -2.35
C TYR A 105 4.08 -0.86 -2.03
N CYS A 106 2.87 -0.67 -2.54
CA CYS A 106 1.81 -1.66 -2.62
C CYS A 106 1.31 -1.76 -4.06
N THR A 107 1.30 -2.96 -4.61
CA THR A 107 0.75 -3.24 -5.92
C THR A 107 -0.77 -3.42 -5.84
N VAL A 108 -1.52 -2.72 -6.69
CA VAL A 108 -2.98 -2.82 -6.76
C VAL A 108 -3.38 -3.37 -8.12
N GLU A 109 -4.02 -4.53 -8.13
CA GLU A 109 -4.71 -5.08 -9.30
C GLU A 109 -6.20 -4.79 -9.18
N VAL A 110 -6.77 -4.06 -10.12
CA VAL A 110 -8.21 -3.81 -10.19
C VAL A 110 -8.81 -4.70 -11.26
N LYS A 111 -9.84 -5.47 -10.90
CA LYS A 111 -10.62 -6.33 -11.80
C LYS A 111 -12.01 -5.75 -11.99
N ASN A 112 -12.59 -5.95 -13.16
CA ASN A 112 -13.99 -5.66 -13.36
C ASN A 112 -14.86 -6.81 -12.85
N LYS A 113 -16.02 -6.48 -12.25
CA LYS A 113 -17.11 -7.44 -12.20
C LYS A 113 -17.50 -7.70 -13.65
N THR A 114 -17.30 -8.92 -14.14
CA THR A 114 -17.92 -9.37 -15.39
C THR A 114 -19.42 -9.31 -15.21
N THR A 115 -20.00 -8.15 -15.52
CA THR A 115 -21.43 -7.97 -15.61
C THR A 115 -21.82 -8.67 -16.91
N TYR A 116 -22.16 -9.96 -16.84
CA TYR A 116 -22.96 -10.55 -17.89
C TYR A 116 -24.20 -9.67 -18.01
N SER A 117 -24.30 -8.95 -19.13
CA SER A 117 -25.51 -8.22 -19.48
C SER A 117 -26.67 -9.21 -19.37
N GLN A 118 -27.51 -9.05 -18.34
CA GLN A 118 -28.81 -9.71 -18.24
C GLN A 118 -29.78 -9.18 -19.33
N GLN A 119 -29.29 -8.73 -20.49
CA GLN A 119 -30.12 -8.68 -21.67
C GLN A 119 -30.49 -10.11 -21.99
N LYS A 120 -31.70 -10.49 -21.56
CA LYS A 120 -32.37 -11.69 -22.01
C LYS A 120 -32.26 -11.70 -23.53
N PRO A 121 -31.51 -12.63 -24.15
CA PRO A 121 -31.45 -12.69 -25.60
C PRO A 121 -32.87 -12.97 -26.09
N ILE A 122 -33.44 -12.01 -26.82
CA ILE A 122 -34.72 -12.23 -27.52
C ILE A 122 -34.35 -12.94 -28.81
N VAL A 123 -34.75 -14.20 -28.92
CA VAL A 123 -34.56 -14.99 -30.15
C VAL A 123 -35.90 -15.12 -30.84
N TYR A 124 -35.98 -14.66 -32.09
CA TYR A 124 -37.09 -14.94 -32.99
C TYR A 124 -36.73 -16.17 -33.81
N ALA A 125 -37.59 -17.18 -33.81
CA ALA A 125 -37.38 -18.44 -34.52
C ALA A 125 -38.62 -18.78 -35.37
N ASP A 126 -38.38 -19.13 -36.63
CA ASP A 126 -39.40 -19.72 -37.51
C ASP A 126 -39.58 -21.22 -37.19
N ARG A 127 -40.59 -21.87 -37.79
CA ARG A 127 -41.01 -23.26 -37.48
C ARG A 127 -39.91 -24.34 -37.61
N ASN A 128 -38.76 -24.04 -38.22
CA ASN A 128 -37.67 -24.99 -38.46
C ASN A 128 -36.34 -24.61 -37.78
N VAL A 129 -36.34 -23.73 -36.77
CA VAL A 129 -35.12 -23.35 -36.04
C VAL A 129 -35.04 -24.07 -34.68
N GLU A 130 -33.95 -24.79 -34.46
CA GLU A 130 -33.63 -25.39 -33.16
C GLU A 130 -32.67 -24.48 -32.39
N ILE A 131 -33.08 -23.99 -31.22
CA ILE A 131 -32.24 -23.14 -30.35
C ILE A 131 -31.68 -24.01 -29.22
N ARG A 132 -30.36 -24.19 -29.21
CA ARG A 132 -29.66 -24.90 -28.14
C ARG A 132 -29.03 -23.91 -27.18
N PHE A 133 -29.54 -23.84 -25.96
CA PHE A 133 -28.88 -23.13 -24.86
C PHE A 133 -27.75 -24.00 -24.31
N ILE A 134 -26.51 -23.53 -24.44
CA ILE A 134 -25.36 -24.20 -23.84
C ILE A 134 -25.06 -23.46 -22.53
N PRO A 135 -25.26 -24.08 -21.35
CA PRO A 135 -24.88 -23.45 -20.09
C PRO A 135 -23.38 -23.21 -20.08
N PHE A 136 -22.97 -21.98 -19.78
CA PHE A 136 -21.56 -21.63 -19.63
C PHE A 136 -21.04 -22.28 -18.35
N HIS A 137 -20.06 -23.17 -18.47
CA HIS A 137 -19.35 -23.75 -17.33
C HIS A 137 -18.26 -22.74 -16.93
N GLN A 138 -18.44 -22.02 -15.82
CA GLN A 138 -17.35 -21.25 -15.23
C GLN A 138 -16.46 -22.23 -14.47
N GLU A 139 -15.24 -22.45 -14.96
CA GLU A 139 -14.21 -23.16 -14.18
C GLU A 139 -13.77 -22.29 -12.99
N PRO A 140 -13.46 -22.92 -11.84
CA PRO A 140 -13.15 -22.25 -10.59
C PRO A 140 -11.84 -21.46 -10.59
#